data_AF-A0A2S4YJM2-F1
#
_entry.id   AF-A0A2S4YJM2-F1
#
_cell.length_a   1.000
_cell.length_b   1.000
_cell.length_c   1.000
_cell.angle_alpha   90.00
_cell.angle_beta   90.00
_cell.angle_gamma   90.00
#
_symmetry.space_group_name_H-M   'P 1'
#
loop_
_entity.id
_entity.type
_entity.pdbx_description
1 polymer ?
#
loop_
_entity_poly.entity_id
_entity_poly.type
_entity_poly.pdbx_seq_one_letter_code
_entity_poly.pdbx_strand_id
1 'polypeptide(L)'
;MPGQRKRKRRQQAERQRAAERFAPEAGHWEVLFETRDEQEWHDHLRRVRAAAPHADWSAMRVDMLCGRLTHPTTYRLSRFVPRDTPTAP
;
A
#
# COMPACT_ATOMS: atom_id res chain seq x y z
N MET A 1 7.56 13.65 30.99
CA MET A 1 7.47 12.44 30.12
C MET A 1 8.45 12.51 28.94
N PRO A 2 9.75 12.20 29.13
CA PRO A 2 10.78 12.36 28.09
C PRO A 2 10.74 11.32 26.93
N GLY A 3 10.01 10.21 27.07
CA GLY A 3 9.93 9.16 26.03
C GLY A 3 8.99 9.46 24.84
N GLN A 4 7.99 10.32 25.04
CA GLN A 4 6.97 10.65 24.03
C GLN A 4 7.58 11.35 22.79
N ARG A 5 8.53 12.28 23.01
CA ARG A 5 9.19 13.05 21.94
C ARG A 5 10.07 12.16 21.04
N LYS A 6 10.81 11.21 21.62
CA LYS A 6 11.67 10.28 20.86
C LYS A 6 10.83 9.34 19.99
N ARG A 7 9.72 8.81 20.53
CA ARG A 7 8.77 7.96 19.80
C ARG A 7 8.09 8.72 18.63
N LYS A 8 7.72 9.98 18.81
CA LYS A 8 7.13 10.82 17.76
C LYS A 8 8.12 11.10 16.62
N ARG A 9 9.38 11.43 16.94
CA ARG A 9 10.44 11.67 15.95
C ARG A 9 10.74 10.45 15.09
N ARG A 10 10.81 9.26 15.71
CA ARG A 10 11.05 8.01 14.98
C ARG A 10 9.93 7.72 13.98
N GLN A 11 8.67 7.82 14.41
CA GLN A 11 7.52 7.65 13.50
C GLN A 11 7.52 8.66 12.35
N GLN A 12 7.91 9.91 12.60
CA GLN A 12 7.98 10.92 11.56
C GLN A 12 9.07 10.60 10.54
N ALA A 13 10.25 10.16 10.98
CA ALA A 13 11.32 9.73 10.09
C ALA A 13 10.92 8.50 9.26
N GLU A 14 10.23 7.52 9.86
CA GLU A 14 9.70 6.35 9.15
C GLU A 14 8.66 6.76 8.09
N ARG A 15 7.77 7.70 8.41
CA ARG A 15 6.81 8.27 7.45
C ARG A 15 7.48 9.02 6.31
N GLN A 16 8.51 9.82 6.61
CA GLN A 16 9.27 10.57 5.60
C GLN A 16 9.96 9.61 4.62
N ARG A 17 10.66 8.59 5.15
CA ARG A 17 11.32 7.57 4.32
C ARG A 17 10.32 6.80 3.45
N ALA A 18 9.14 6.47 4.00
CA ALA A 18 8.09 5.82 3.22
C ALA A 18 7.53 6.74 2.13
N ALA A 19 7.32 8.03 2.43
CA ALA A 19 6.86 9.02 1.46
C ALA A 19 7.87 9.23 0.33
N GLU A 20 9.16 9.30 0.64
CA GLU A 20 10.25 9.40 -0.35
C GLU A 20 10.31 8.14 -1.23
N ARG A 21 10.21 6.96 -0.62
CA ARG A 21 10.28 5.67 -1.34
C ARG A 21 9.13 5.48 -2.33
N PHE A 22 7.93 5.94 -1.98
CA PHE A 22 6.71 5.78 -2.78
C PHE A 22 6.23 7.08 -3.40
N ALA A 23 7.14 8.05 -3.55
CA ALA A 23 6.87 9.31 -4.19
C ALA A 23 6.47 9.08 -5.67
N PRO A 24 5.58 9.90 -6.24
CA PRO A 24 5.16 9.77 -7.65
C PRO A 24 6.33 9.79 -8.64
N GLU A 25 7.44 10.42 -8.28
CA GLU A 25 8.67 10.47 -9.07
C GLU A 25 9.43 9.14 -9.07
N ALA A 26 9.28 8.34 -8.01
CA ALA A 26 9.94 7.04 -7.83
C ALA A 26 9.19 5.89 -8.52
N GLY A 27 7.93 6.08 -8.88
CA GLY A 27 7.10 5.02 -9.47
C GLY A 27 5.61 5.32 -9.38
N HIS A 28 4.80 4.31 -9.65
CA HIS A 28 3.34 4.42 -9.60
C HIS A 28 2.72 3.21 -8.91
N TRP A 29 1.47 3.37 -8.47
CA TRP A 29 0.70 2.29 -7.87
C TRP A 29 -0.19 1.64 -8.93
N GLU A 30 0.07 0.37 -9.23
CA GLU A 30 -0.75 -0.43 -10.14
C GLU A 30 -1.80 -1.21 -9.35
N VAL A 31 -3.04 -1.24 -9.83
CA VAL A 31 -4.15 -1.95 -9.20
C VAL A 31 -4.10 -3.42 -9.58
N LEU A 32 -3.96 -4.30 -8.59
CA LEU A 32 -3.95 -5.76 -8.80
C LEU A 32 -5.34 -6.38 -8.68
N PHE A 33 -6.16 -5.85 -7.78
CA PHE A 33 -7.48 -6.40 -7.49
C PHE A 33 -8.39 -5.31 -6.94
N GLU A 34 -9.64 -5.28 -7.40
CA GLU A 34 -10.66 -4.36 -6.93
C GLU A 34 -12.00 -5.11 -6.81
N THR A 35 -12.67 -5.00 -5.67
CA THR A 35 -13.98 -5.62 -5.45
C THR A 35 -14.84 -4.76 -4.52
N ARG A 36 -16.15 -4.96 -4.59
CA ARG A 36 -17.12 -4.41 -3.63
C ARG A 36 -17.59 -5.46 -2.62
N ASP A 37 -17.21 -6.71 -2.82
CA ASP A 37 -17.53 -7.81 -1.93
C ASP A 37 -16.44 -7.96 -0.86
N GLU A 38 -16.83 -7.78 0.40
CA GLU A 38 -15.92 -7.90 1.54
C GLU A 38 -15.40 -9.32 1.74
N GLN A 39 -16.22 -10.34 1.50
CA GLN A 39 -15.80 -11.74 1.63
C GLN A 39 -14.78 -12.09 0.55
N GLU A 40 -15.06 -11.70 -0.70
CA GLU A 40 -14.12 -11.89 -1.81
C GLU A 40 -12.80 -11.18 -1.55
N TRP A 41 -12.86 -9.96 -1.00
CA TRP A 41 -11.69 -9.20 -0.58
C TRP A 41 -10.84 -9.94 0.45
N HIS A 42 -11.46 -10.46 1.52
CA HIS A 42 -10.76 -11.22 2.55
C HIS A 42 -10.15 -12.52 2.01
N ASP A 43 -10.85 -13.24 1.15
CA ASP A 43 -10.35 -14.46 0.51
C ASP A 43 -9.19 -14.17 -0.43
N HIS A 44 -9.28 -13.10 -1.22
CA HIS A 44 -8.20 -12.67 -2.09
C HIS A 44 -6.94 -12.30 -1.29
N LEU A 45 -7.06 -11.48 -0.25
CA LEU A 45 -5.92 -11.12 0.60
C LEU A 45 -5.26 -12.33 1.27
N ARG A 46 -6.07 -13.29 1.74
CA ARG A 46 -5.55 -14.54 2.31
C ARG A 46 -4.76 -15.34 1.28
N ARG A 47 -5.28 -15.48 0.05
CA ARG A 47 -4.59 -16.15 -1.05
C ARG A 47 -3.29 -15.46 -1.44
N VAL A 48 -3.27 -14.14 -1.57
CA VAL A 48 -2.06 -13.38 -1.91
C VAL A 48 -0.99 -13.54 -0.82
N ARG A 49 -1.39 -13.49 0.46
CA ARG A 49 -0.48 -13.75 1.60
C ARG A 49 0.11 -15.15 1.59
N ALA A 50 -0.70 -16.15 1.27
CA ALA A 50 -0.25 -17.54 1.19
C ALA A 50 0.66 -17.78 -0.03
N ALA A 51 0.35 -17.18 -1.18
CA ALA A 51 1.09 -17.37 -2.42
C ALA A 51 2.45 -16.64 -2.43
N ALA A 52 2.57 -15.54 -1.68
CA ALA A 52 3.77 -14.71 -1.67
C ALA A 52 4.24 -14.39 -0.24
N PRO A 53 4.73 -15.39 0.52
CA PRO A 53 5.19 -15.19 1.89
C PRO A 53 6.42 -14.25 1.98
N HIS A 54 7.19 -14.14 0.90
CA HIS A 54 8.36 -13.27 0.79
C HIS A 54 8.08 -11.97 0.01
N ALA A 55 6.83 -11.69 -0.35
CA ALA A 55 6.50 -10.41 -0.99
C ALA A 55 6.80 -9.26 -0.04
N ASP A 56 7.32 -8.16 -0.59
CA ASP A 56 7.45 -6.92 0.15
C ASP A 56 6.07 -6.27 0.32
N TRP A 57 5.40 -6.61 1.42
CA TRP A 57 4.11 -6.03 1.80
C TRP A 57 4.17 -4.51 2.02
N SER A 58 5.34 -3.93 2.25
CA SER A 58 5.47 -2.47 2.33
C SER A 58 5.29 -1.80 0.97
N ALA A 59 5.53 -2.53 -0.12
CA ALA A 59 5.26 -2.11 -1.50
C ALA A 59 3.85 -2.52 -1.98
N MET A 60 2.98 -2.98 -1.08
CA MET A 60 1.57 -3.24 -1.36
C MET A 60 0.70 -2.28 -0.56
N ARG A 61 -0.38 -1.78 -1.16
CA ARG A 61 -1.34 -0.88 -0.55
C ARG A 61 -2.74 -1.47 -0.59
N VAL A 62 -3.40 -1.45 0.56
CA VAL A 62 -4.81 -1.80 0.71
C VAL A 62 -5.58 -0.51 0.89
N ASP A 63 -6.43 -0.18 -0.07
CA ASP A 63 -7.33 0.97 -0.01
C ASP A 63 -8.76 0.48 0.25
N MET A 64 -9.44 1.12 1.20
CA MET A 64 -10.88 0.99 1.40
C MET A 64 -11.54 2.31 0.98
N LEU A 65 -12.08 2.33 -0.22
CA LEU A 65 -12.72 3.48 -0.82
C LEU A 65 -14.18 3.52 -0.35
N CYS A 66 -14.37 3.99 0.88
CA CYS A 66 -15.68 4.22 1.44
C CYS A 66 -16.35 5.36 0.67
N GLY A 67 -17.34 5.01 -0.15
CA GLY A 67 -18.27 5.98 -0.68
C GLY A 67 -18.94 6.77 0.44
N ARG A 68 -19.22 8.06 0.24
CA ARG A 68 -20.20 8.75 1.10
C ARG A 68 -21.57 8.13 0.81
N LEU A 69 -22.07 7.29 1.72
CA LEU A 69 -23.42 6.70 1.88
C LEU A 69 -24.17 6.15 0.63
N THR A 70 -24.09 6.79 -0.53
CA THR A 70 -24.71 6.43 -1.81
C THR A 70 -23.83 5.54 -2.68
N HIS A 71 -22.51 5.49 -2.43
CA HIS A 71 -21.59 4.62 -3.17
C HIS A 71 -21.15 3.42 -2.33
N PRO A 72 -21.17 2.20 -2.89
CA PRO A 72 -20.70 1.01 -2.20
C PRO A 72 -19.21 1.14 -1.86
N THR A 73 -18.82 0.62 -0.68
CA THR A 73 -17.41 0.50 -0.31
C THR A 73 -16.68 -0.34 -1.35
N THR A 74 -15.61 0.20 -1.90
CA THR A 74 -14.77 -0.52 -2.86
C THR A 74 -13.42 -0.81 -2.21
N TYR A 75 -13.06 -2.09 -2.15
CA TYR A 75 -11.79 -2.57 -1.64
C TYR A 75 -10.82 -2.72 -2.81
N ARG A 76 -9.60 -2.19 -2.65
CA ARG A 76 -8.60 -2.20 -3.71
C ARG A 76 -7.23 -2.60 -3.18
N LEU A 77 -6.61 -3.55 -3.85
CA LEU A 77 -5.21 -3.94 -3.65
C LEU A 77 -4.38 -3.31 -4.77
N SER A 78 -3.33 -2.58 -4.39
CA SER A 78 -2.39 -1.99 -5.32
C SER A 78 -0.96 -2.40 -4.98
N ARG A 79 -0.09 -2.51 -5.98
CA ARG A 79 1.34 -2.75 -5.83
C ARG A 79 2.10 -1.54 -6.35
N PHE A 80 3.14 -1.14 -5.64
CA PHE A 80 4.05 -0.12 -6.14
C PHE A 80 4.95 -0.72 -7.20
N VAL A 81 4.94 -0.10 -8.37
CA VAL A 81 5.82 -0.39 -9.49
C VAL A 81 6.83 0.76 -9.55
N PRO A 82 8.10 0.51 -9.17
CA PRO A 82 9.15 1.49 -9.34
C PRO A 82 9.21 1.92 -10.79
N ARG A 83 9.49 3.19 -11.03
CA ARG A 83 9.79 3.65 -12.38
C ARG A 83 11.09 2.96 -12.78
N ASP A 84 11.06 2.16 -13.83
CA ASP A 84 12.28 1.63 -14.42
C ASP A 84 13.17 2.84 -14.72
N THR A 85 14.33 2.92 -14.07
CA THR A 85 15.44 3.62 -14.70
C THR A 85 15.62 2.94 -16.04
N PRO A 86 15.42 3.63 -17.18
CA PRO A 86 15.63 3.01 -18.48
C PRO A 86 17.03 2.42 -18.45
N THR A 87 17.10 1.08 -18.52
CA THR A 87 18.37 0.40 -18.74
C THR A 87 18.77 0.86 -20.13
N ALA A 88 19.75 1.77 -20.19
CA ALA A 88 20.26 2.27 -21.45
C ALA A 88 20.75 1.07 -22.29
N PRO A 89 20.53 1.09 -23.61
CA PRO A 89 20.90 0.01 -24.52
C PRO A 89 22.42 -0.21 -24.58
#